data_AF-A0AAV9J3F2-F1
#
_entry.id   AF-A0AAV9J3F2-F1
#
_cell.length_a   1.000
_cell.length_b   1.000
_cell.length_c   1.000
_cell.angle_alpha   90.00
_cell.angle_beta   90.00
_cell.angle_gamma   90.00
#
_symmetry.space_group_name_H-M   'P 1'
#
loop_
_entity.id
_entity.type
_entity.pdbx_description
1 polymer ?
#
loop_
_entity_poly.entity_id
_entity_poly.type
_entity_poly.pdbx_seq_one_letter_code
_entity_poly.pdbx_strand_id
1 'polypeptide(L)'
;MADNAKPLLGLGWTLLLGSGAVVGLRMYARLTRVRRVAVDDYLMLASWSSEVFHMIFVTVACTKGLGHHFAALTPTQQQHALFYTIGLVEVFAVITCMWGRLSFAAFLLYIIGPSDVQKRWALRSVIAVQILVNLIVIIQIYTQCGRHVTALWDYAAAAHATCLSPMVETIIGYVQSGVNSMCDITLTVLPAMILWNLNMPLTQKIGLGATLTLSIFAFAASLAKAVQIRNLGAKDDFTWYMVSLQTWVCIENNVVMGGEVDGRPREEYILQSVSAPVNQITKTMDVHVAYEARSEAAERDEKEDASSYRVS
;
A
#
# COMPACT_ATOMS: atom_id res chain seq x y z
N MET A 1 1.02 -12.13 -31.78
CA MET A 1 1.03 -11.16 -30.66
C MET A 1 0.87 -9.78 -31.28
N ALA A 2 -0.09 -8.99 -30.77
CA ALA A 2 -0.44 -7.69 -31.33
C ALA A 2 0.68 -6.65 -31.14
N ASP A 3 0.69 -5.62 -31.99
CA ASP A 3 1.67 -4.54 -31.88
C ASP A 3 1.52 -3.73 -30.59
N ASN A 4 0.29 -3.56 -30.10
CA ASN A 4 0.01 -2.91 -28.81
C ASN A 4 0.46 -3.71 -27.59
N ALA A 5 0.54 -5.04 -27.69
CA ALA A 5 0.91 -5.90 -26.57
C ALA A 5 2.43 -5.87 -26.28
N LYS A 6 3.26 -5.62 -27.30
CA LYS A 6 4.73 -5.56 -27.17
C LYS A 6 5.21 -4.49 -26.18
N PRO A 7 4.78 -3.21 -26.26
CA PRO A 7 5.22 -2.18 -25.32
C PRO A 7 4.77 -2.47 -23.88
N LEU A 8 3.56 -3.02 -23.70
CA LEU A 8 3.09 -3.46 -22.37
C LEU A 8 4.03 -4.49 -21.75
N LEU A 9 4.43 -5.53 -22.50
CA LEU A 9 5.32 -6.57 -21.98
C LEU A 9 6.72 -6.03 -21.70
N GLY A 10 7.27 -5.22 -22.62
CA GLY A 10 8.57 -4.59 -22.43
C GLY A 10 8.62 -3.72 -21.18
N LEU A 11 7.61 -2.87 -20.98
CA LEU A 11 7.51 -2.03 -19.79
C LEU A 11 7.26 -2.87 -18.52
N GLY A 12 6.32 -3.80 -18.56
CA GLY A 12 5.95 -4.60 -17.38
C GLY A 12 7.11 -5.45 -16.86
N TRP A 13 7.86 -6.12 -17.75
CA TRP A 13 9.02 -6.93 -17.35
C TRP A 13 10.18 -6.06 -16.86
N THR A 14 10.44 -4.90 -17.47
CA THR A 14 11.51 -3.99 -16.99
C THR A 14 11.19 -3.40 -15.62
N LEU A 15 9.93 -3.00 -15.39
CA LEU A 15 9.48 -2.53 -14.08
C LEU A 15 9.54 -3.63 -13.02
N LEU A 16 9.12 -4.86 -13.35
CA LEU A 16 9.19 -6.02 -12.43
C LEU A 16 10.62 -6.35 -12.02
N LEU A 17 11.58 -6.30 -12.96
CA LEU A 17 13.00 -6.51 -12.65
C LEU A 17 13.55 -5.39 -11.77
N GLY A 18 13.17 -4.15 -12.04
CA GLY A 18 13.54 -2.99 -11.22
C GLY A 18 13.02 -3.09 -9.79
N SER A 19 11.72 -3.35 -9.63
CA SER A 19 11.09 -3.52 -8.31
C SER A 19 11.63 -4.76 -7.59
N GLY A 20 11.88 -5.86 -8.31
CA GLY A 20 12.51 -7.07 -7.76
C GLY A 20 13.92 -6.83 -7.23
N ALA A 21 14.73 -6.00 -7.91
CA ALA A 21 16.05 -5.61 -7.41
C ALA A 21 15.94 -4.80 -6.10
N VAL A 22 14.97 -3.89 -6.00
CA VAL A 22 14.70 -3.12 -4.78
C VAL A 22 14.27 -4.02 -3.62
N VAL A 23 13.31 -4.92 -3.86
CA VAL A 23 12.83 -5.88 -2.85
C VAL A 23 13.95 -6.83 -2.43
N GLY A 24 14.74 -7.32 -3.38
CA GLY A 24 15.90 -8.17 -3.10
C GLY A 24 16.96 -7.47 -2.25
N LEU A 25 17.28 -6.21 -2.56
CA LEU A 25 18.20 -5.40 -1.75
C LEU A 25 17.65 -5.16 -0.35
N ARG A 26 16.35 -4.91 -0.22
CA ARG A 26 15.67 -4.76 1.07
C ARG A 26 15.77 -6.03 1.90
N MET A 27 15.49 -7.20 1.32
CA MET A 27 15.62 -8.48 2.03
C MET A 27 17.07 -8.77 2.43
N TYR A 28 18.03 -8.49 1.54
CA TYR A 28 19.44 -8.64 1.84
C TYR A 28 19.87 -7.76 3.02
N ALA A 29 19.46 -6.49 3.04
CA ALA A 29 19.74 -5.57 4.15
C ALA A 29 19.11 -6.06 5.46
N ARG A 30 17.85 -6.55 5.43
CA ARG A 30 17.16 -7.10 6.60
C ARG A 30 17.86 -8.34 7.17
N LEU A 31 18.24 -9.29 6.31
CA LEU A 31 18.88 -10.54 6.74
C LEU A 31 20.30 -10.30 7.28
N THR A 32 21.06 -9.39 6.67
CA THR A 32 22.48 -9.18 7.03
C THR A 32 22.68 -8.13 8.12
N ARG A 33 22.01 -6.98 8.05
CA ARG A 33 22.23 -5.83 8.95
C ARG A 33 21.30 -5.87 10.16
N VAL A 34 20.02 -6.16 9.95
CA VAL A 34 18.98 -6.09 11.00
C VAL A 34 18.78 -7.45 11.68
N ARG A 35 19.05 -8.56 10.98
CA ARG A 35 18.85 -9.95 11.41
C ARG A 35 17.43 -10.25 11.91
N ARG A 36 16.45 -9.47 11.45
CA ARG A 36 15.03 -9.63 11.78
C ARG A 36 14.20 -9.26 10.56
N VAL A 37 13.24 -10.12 10.23
CA VAL A 37 12.25 -9.88 9.18
C VAL A 37 10.95 -9.45 9.87
N ALA A 38 10.39 -8.33 9.43
CA ALA A 38 9.15 -7.79 9.97
C ALA A 38 7.95 -8.20 9.10
N VAL A 39 6.73 -7.96 9.60
CA VAL A 39 5.50 -8.33 8.88
C VAL A 39 5.39 -7.60 7.54
N ASP A 40 5.81 -6.34 7.46
CA ASP A 40 5.85 -5.56 6.21
C ASP A 40 6.74 -6.23 5.15
N ASP A 41 7.87 -6.81 5.54
CA ASP A 41 8.77 -7.49 4.60
C ASP A 41 8.12 -8.73 3.96
N TYR A 42 7.31 -9.48 4.72
CA TYR A 42 6.53 -10.61 4.19
C TYR A 42 5.42 -10.14 3.25
N LEU A 43 4.73 -9.05 3.58
CA LEU A 43 3.68 -8.47 2.74
C LEU A 43 4.27 -7.95 1.42
N MET A 44 5.44 -7.32 1.46
CA MET A 44 6.16 -6.87 0.27
C MET A 44 6.58 -8.05 -0.63
N LEU A 45 7.10 -9.13 -0.05
CA LEU A 45 7.41 -10.35 -0.80
C LEU A 45 6.17 -10.98 -1.44
N ALA A 46 5.04 -10.99 -0.72
CA ALA A 46 3.76 -11.46 -1.26
C ALA A 46 3.28 -10.59 -2.42
N SER A 47 3.43 -9.26 -2.31
CA SER A 47 3.14 -8.31 -3.38
C SER A 47 3.98 -8.60 -4.63
N TRP A 48 5.31 -8.66 -4.49
CA TRP A 48 6.21 -8.90 -5.61
C TRP A 48 5.97 -10.26 -6.26
N SER A 49 5.74 -11.31 -5.46
CA SER A 49 5.42 -12.65 -5.98
C SER A 49 4.11 -12.64 -6.78
N SER A 50 3.10 -11.92 -6.30
CA SER A 50 1.83 -11.75 -7.01
C SER A 50 2.02 -10.99 -8.34
N GLU A 51 2.92 -10.00 -8.39
CA GLU A 51 3.25 -9.28 -9.62
C GLU A 51 3.99 -10.15 -10.64
N VAL A 52 4.81 -11.12 -10.19
CA VAL A 52 5.41 -12.10 -11.08
C VAL A 52 4.33 -12.94 -11.76
N PHE A 53 3.37 -13.47 -10.99
CA PHE A 53 2.25 -14.23 -11.54
C PHE A 53 1.41 -13.39 -12.50
N HIS A 54 1.11 -12.16 -12.09
CA HIS A 54 0.44 -11.17 -12.91
C HIS A 54 1.10 -11.00 -14.29
N MET A 55 2.42 -10.75 -14.32
CA MET A 55 3.18 -10.59 -15.57
C MET A 55 3.24 -11.86 -16.42
N ILE A 56 3.31 -13.03 -15.79
CA ILE A 56 3.22 -14.32 -16.50
C ILE A 56 1.86 -14.44 -17.18
N PHE A 57 0.76 -14.17 -16.47
CA PHE A 57 -0.58 -14.26 -17.03
C PHE A 57 -0.85 -13.21 -18.11
N VAL A 58 -0.33 -11.99 -17.96
CA VAL A 58 -0.38 -10.96 -19.02
C VAL A 58 0.34 -11.47 -20.27
N THR A 59 1.52 -12.05 -20.11
CA THR A 59 2.29 -12.63 -21.23
C THR A 59 1.48 -13.71 -21.94
N VAL A 60 0.86 -14.63 -21.19
CA VAL A 60 0.00 -15.67 -21.76
C VAL A 60 -1.22 -15.06 -22.44
N ALA A 61 -1.92 -14.11 -21.81
CA ALA A 61 -3.08 -13.43 -22.38
C ALA A 61 -2.73 -12.76 -23.73
N CYS A 62 -1.58 -12.09 -23.83
CA CYS A 62 -1.08 -11.49 -25.06
C CYS A 62 -0.77 -12.51 -26.17
N THR A 63 -0.40 -13.75 -25.82
CA THR A 63 -0.28 -14.85 -26.81
C THR A 63 -1.63 -15.40 -27.26
N LYS A 64 -2.66 -15.28 -26.42
CA LYS A 64 -4.00 -15.85 -26.65
C LYS A 64 -4.99 -14.88 -27.27
N GLY A 65 -4.63 -13.60 -27.40
CA GLY A 65 -5.46 -12.63 -28.11
C GLY A 65 -5.45 -11.22 -27.53
N LEU A 66 -4.89 -11.03 -26.33
CA LEU A 66 -4.82 -9.71 -25.68
C LEU A 66 -4.03 -8.71 -26.55
N GLY A 67 -4.62 -7.53 -26.77
CA GLY A 67 -4.10 -6.48 -27.66
C GLY A 67 -4.55 -6.53 -29.11
N HIS A 68 -5.32 -7.53 -29.55
CA HIS A 68 -6.04 -7.49 -30.83
C HIS A 68 -7.45 -6.89 -30.64
N HIS A 69 -8.00 -6.30 -31.69
CA HIS A 69 -9.41 -5.89 -31.72
C HIS A 69 -10.32 -7.10 -31.47
N PHE A 70 -11.36 -6.93 -30.66
CA PHE A 70 -12.20 -8.05 -30.21
C PHE A 70 -12.87 -8.76 -31.39
N ALA A 71 -13.32 -7.98 -32.38
CA ALA A 71 -13.95 -8.47 -33.59
C ALA A 71 -13.02 -9.26 -34.52
N ALA A 72 -11.70 -9.09 -34.40
CA ALA A 72 -10.72 -9.78 -35.24
C ALA A 72 -10.34 -11.18 -34.72
N LEU A 73 -10.79 -11.55 -33.52
CA LEU A 73 -10.46 -12.82 -32.86
C LEU A 73 -11.50 -13.91 -33.20
N THR A 74 -11.04 -15.16 -33.32
CA THR A 74 -11.96 -16.30 -33.43
C THR A 74 -12.71 -16.50 -32.09
N PRO A 75 -13.91 -17.13 -32.08
CA PRO A 75 -14.66 -17.37 -30.85
C PRO A 75 -13.85 -18.12 -29.77
N THR A 76 -13.02 -19.06 -30.18
CA THR A 76 -12.12 -19.80 -29.26
C THR A 76 -11.01 -18.90 -28.69
N GLN A 77 -10.45 -18.01 -29.50
CA GLN A 77 -9.46 -17.04 -29.04
C GLN A 77 -10.07 -15.99 -28.11
N GLN A 78 -11.30 -15.53 -28.39
CA GLN A 78 -12.04 -14.62 -27.51
C GLN A 78 -12.26 -15.25 -26.12
N GLN A 79 -12.73 -16.49 -26.07
CA GLN A 79 -12.92 -17.23 -24.81
C GLN A 79 -11.61 -17.37 -24.02
N HIS A 80 -10.51 -17.75 -24.69
CA HIS A 80 -9.21 -17.82 -24.02
C HIS A 80 -8.73 -16.45 -23.54
N ALA A 81 -8.86 -15.41 -24.34
CA ALA A 81 -8.47 -14.05 -23.96
C ALA A 81 -9.24 -13.58 -22.71
N LEU A 82 -10.57 -13.76 -22.68
CA LEU A 82 -11.40 -13.41 -21.53
C LEU A 82 -11.03 -14.22 -20.28
N PHE A 83 -10.81 -15.54 -20.42
CA PHE A 83 -10.41 -16.39 -19.30
C PHE A 83 -9.10 -15.93 -18.65
N TYR A 84 -8.04 -15.73 -19.45
CA TYR A 84 -6.75 -15.31 -18.90
C TYR A 84 -6.79 -13.87 -18.37
N THR A 85 -7.50 -12.97 -19.04
CA THR A 85 -7.59 -11.57 -18.63
C THR A 85 -8.43 -11.39 -17.37
N ILE A 86 -9.72 -11.72 -17.43
CA ILE A 86 -10.66 -11.47 -16.33
C ILE A 86 -10.41 -12.47 -15.18
N GLY A 87 -10.18 -13.73 -15.52
CA GLY A 87 -10.05 -14.79 -14.52
C GLY A 87 -8.73 -14.79 -13.74
N LEU A 88 -7.65 -14.28 -14.34
CA LEU A 88 -6.30 -14.37 -13.77
C LEU A 88 -5.60 -13.00 -13.71
N VAL A 89 -5.45 -12.29 -14.83
CA VAL A 89 -4.68 -11.02 -14.86
C VAL A 89 -5.27 -10.00 -13.89
N GLU A 90 -6.56 -9.71 -13.95
CA GLU A 90 -7.19 -8.71 -13.08
C GLU A 90 -7.10 -9.07 -11.59
N VAL A 91 -7.25 -10.35 -11.26
CA VAL A 91 -7.22 -10.81 -9.88
C VAL A 91 -5.82 -10.63 -9.29
N PHE A 92 -4.78 -11.07 -9.99
CA PHE A 92 -3.41 -10.88 -9.53
C PHE A 92 -3.01 -9.39 -9.52
N ALA A 93 -3.52 -8.57 -10.46
CA ALA A 93 -3.33 -7.12 -10.44
C ALA A 93 -3.79 -6.50 -9.12
N VAL A 94 -5.03 -6.81 -8.72
CA VAL A 94 -5.67 -6.27 -7.52
C VAL A 94 -4.97 -6.78 -6.25
N ILE A 95 -4.62 -8.07 -6.22
CA ILE A 95 -3.92 -8.69 -5.10
C ILE A 95 -2.54 -8.06 -4.87
N THR A 96 -1.73 -7.89 -5.93
CA THR A 96 -0.43 -7.20 -5.84
C THR A 96 -0.60 -5.82 -5.20
N CYS A 97 -1.53 -5.03 -5.74
CA CYS A 97 -1.76 -3.66 -5.32
C CYS A 97 -2.17 -3.58 -3.83
N MET A 98 -3.02 -4.52 -3.39
CA MET A 98 -3.45 -4.64 -2.00
C MET A 98 -2.28 -4.97 -1.07
N TRP A 99 -1.46 -5.97 -1.39
CA TRP A 99 -0.31 -6.35 -0.57
C TRP A 99 0.75 -5.25 -0.48
N GLY A 100 1.04 -4.56 -1.59
CA GLY A 100 1.99 -3.45 -1.62
C GLY A 100 1.56 -2.30 -0.71
N ARG A 101 0.28 -1.88 -0.77
CA ARG A 101 -0.26 -0.83 0.11
C ARG A 101 -0.32 -1.27 1.57
N LEU A 102 -0.64 -2.53 1.85
CA LEU A 102 -0.62 -3.08 3.20
C LEU A 102 0.79 -3.10 3.81
N SER A 103 1.81 -3.45 3.01
CA SER A 103 3.22 -3.37 3.40
C SER A 103 3.58 -1.95 3.82
N PHE A 104 3.29 -0.96 2.96
CA PHE A 104 3.60 0.44 3.26
C PHE A 104 2.83 0.98 4.48
N ALA A 105 1.56 0.66 4.62
CA ALA A 105 0.77 1.06 5.78
C ALA A 105 1.27 0.41 7.08
N ALA A 106 1.70 -0.86 7.03
CA ALA A 106 2.31 -1.55 8.17
C ALA A 106 3.67 -0.95 8.54
N PHE A 107 4.47 -0.57 7.53
CA PHE A 107 5.73 0.16 7.73
C PHE A 107 5.51 1.52 8.39
N LEU A 108 4.51 2.29 7.95
CA LEU A 108 4.15 3.56 8.60
C LEU A 108 3.66 3.35 10.03
N LEU A 109 2.87 2.29 10.30
CA LEU A 109 2.45 1.94 11.66
C LEU A 109 3.61 1.58 12.59
N TYR A 110 4.72 1.08 12.04
CA TYR A 110 5.95 0.82 12.79
C TYR A 110 6.71 2.12 13.10
N ILE A 111 6.78 3.05 12.14
CA ILE A 111 7.42 4.35 12.34
C ILE A 111 6.66 5.21 13.36
N ILE A 112 5.32 5.18 13.30
CA ILE A 112 4.49 5.91 14.24
C ILE A 112 4.55 5.22 15.61
N GLY A 113 5.30 5.83 16.51
CA GLY A 113 5.43 5.38 17.89
C GLY A 113 4.09 5.25 18.62
N PRO A 114 4.07 4.56 19.78
CA PRO A 114 2.83 4.23 20.49
C PRO A 114 2.03 5.43 21.02
N SER A 115 2.64 6.63 21.07
CA SER A 115 2.03 7.85 21.60
C SER A 115 0.97 8.49 20.70
N ASP A 116 1.07 8.33 19.37
CA ASP A 116 0.17 9.00 18.41
C ASP A 116 -1.06 8.16 18.06
N VAL A 117 -1.99 8.04 19.01
CA VAL A 117 -3.19 7.20 18.90
C VAL A 117 -4.06 7.55 17.67
N GLN A 118 -4.23 8.84 17.37
CA GLN A 118 -5.05 9.30 16.23
C GLN A 118 -4.50 8.83 14.87
N LYS A 119 -3.20 8.99 14.64
CA LYS A 119 -2.56 8.59 13.37
C LYS A 119 -2.57 7.08 13.18
N ARG A 120 -2.44 6.31 14.27
CA ARG A 120 -2.54 4.84 14.23
C ARG A 120 -3.95 4.37 13.87
N TRP A 121 -4.99 5.03 14.40
CA TRP A 121 -6.36 4.74 14.00
C TRP A 121 -6.61 5.04 12.53
N ALA A 122 -6.09 6.16 12.02
CA ALA A 122 -6.18 6.50 10.59
C ALA A 122 -5.49 5.44 9.69
N LEU A 123 -4.30 4.97 10.05
CA LEU A 123 -3.63 3.90 9.30
C LEU A 123 -4.37 2.56 9.38
N ARG A 124 -4.90 2.21 10.56
CA ARG A 124 -5.72 1.00 10.72
C ARG A 124 -6.99 1.07 9.88
N SER A 125 -7.63 2.23 9.79
CA SER A 125 -8.78 2.42 8.90
C SER A 125 -8.39 2.29 7.43
N VAL A 126 -7.24 2.82 7.01
CA VAL A 126 -6.74 2.65 5.63
C VAL A 126 -6.51 1.17 5.31
N ILE A 127 -5.85 0.43 6.20
CA ILE A 127 -5.63 -1.02 6.05
C ILE A 127 -6.98 -1.77 5.93
N ALA A 128 -7.93 -1.49 6.82
CA ALA A 128 -9.25 -2.14 6.80
C ALA A 128 -10.01 -1.83 5.51
N VAL A 129 -10.05 -0.56 5.09
CA VAL A 129 -10.71 -0.14 3.84
C VAL A 129 -10.03 -0.78 2.63
N GLN A 130 -8.70 -0.83 2.59
CA GLN A 130 -7.96 -1.46 1.50
C GLN A 130 -8.30 -2.95 1.37
N ILE A 131 -8.32 -3.69 2.47
CA ILE A 131 -8.69 -5.11 2.46
C ILE A 131 -10.13 -5.28 1.99
N LEU A 132 -11.07 -4.52 2.57
CA LEU A 132 -12.49 -4.65 2.26
C LEU A 132 -12.78 -4.35 0.78
N VAL A 133 -12.30 -3.22 0.27
CA VAL A 133 -12.61 -2.80 -1.11
C VAL A 133 -11.99 -3.74 -2.12
N ASN A 134 -10.73 -4.16 -1.95
CA ASN A 134 -10.10 -5.06 -2.91
C ASN A 134 -10.65 -6.48 -2.82
N LEU A 135 -11.03 -6.96 -1.63
CA LEU A 135 -11.70 -8.25 -1.48
C LEU A 135 -13.08 -8.25 -2.16
N ILE A 136 -13.86 -7.18 -2.00
CA ILE A 136 -15.15 -7.02 -2.69
C ILE A 136 -14.95 -7.06 -4.20
N VAL A 137 -13.93 -6.39 -4.73
CA VAL A 137 -13.64 -6.41 -6.17
C VAL A 137 -13.24 -7.80 -6.65
N ILE A 138 -12.39 -8.52 -5.93
CA ILE A 138 -12.00 -9.89 -6.28
C ILE A 138 -13.23 -10.82 -6.31
N ILE A 139 -14.10 -10.73 -5.31
CA ILE A 139 -15.35 -11.50 -5.27
C ILE A 139 -16.25 -11.10 -6.45
N GLN A 140 -16.35 -9.81 -6.73
CA GLN A 140 -17.16 -9.29 -7.83
C GLN A 140 -16.69 -9.83 -9.18
N ILE A 141 -15.38 -9.87 -9.45
CA ILE A 141 -14.80 -10.40 -10.69
C ILE A 141 -15.33 -11.82 -10.99
N TYR A 142 -15.47 -12.68 -9.97
CA TYR A 142 -15.98 -14.03 -10.15
C TYR A 142 -17.51 -14.15 -10.09
N THR A 143 -18.20 -13.20 -9.47
CA THR A 143 -19.66 -13.25 -9.27
C THR A 143 -20.45 -12.44 -10.29
N GLN A 144 -19.78 -11.90 -11.34
CA GLN A 144 -20.45 -11.08 -12.37
C GLN A 144 -21.60 -11.82 -13.09
N CYS A 145 -21.51 -13.14 -13.25
CA CYS A 145 -22.54 -13.97 -13.87
C CYS A 145 -23.33 -14.82 -12.85
N GLY A 146 -23.40 -14.36 -11.59
CA GLY A 146 -24.10 -15.04 -10.52
C GLY A 146 -23.47 -16.40 -10.19
N ARG A 147 -24.24 -17.48 -10.33
CA ARG A 147 -23.81 -18.85 -9.98
C ARG A 147 -22.98 -19.52 -11.09
N HIS A 148 -22.91 -18.93 -12.28
CA HIS A 148 -22.27 -19.51 -13.47
C HIS A 148 -20.97 -18.77 -13.81
N VAL A 149 -19.90 -19.02 -13.05
CA VAL A 149 -18.59 -18.38 -13.28
C VAL A 149 -18.03 -18.68 -14.67
N THR A 150 -18.33 -19.86 -15.23
CA THR A 150 -17.90 -20.24 -16.59
C THR A 150 -18.51 -19.37 -17.69
N ALA A 151 -19.67 -18.74 -17.44
CA ALA A 151 -20.31 -17.82 -18.38
C ALA A 151 -19.51 -16.53 -18.61
N LEU A 152 -18.50 -16.27 -17.78
CA LEU A 152 -17.64 -15.10 -17.90
C LEU A 152 -16.70 -15.18 -19.12
N TRP A 153 -16.39 -16.39 -19.58
CA TRP A 153 -15.49 -16.64 -20.72
C TRP A 153 -16.06 -17.61 -21.75
N ASP A 154 -17.03 -18.46 -21.39
CA ASP A 154 -17.66 -19.42 -22.31
C ASP A 154 -19.01 -18.89 -22.83
N TYR A 155 -19.09 -18.65 -24.14
CA TYR A 155 -20.29 -18.18 -24.81
C TYR A 155 -21.48 -19.14 -24.71
N ALA A 156 -21.23 -20.46 -24.67
CA ALA A 156 -22.31 -21.44 -24.55
C ALA A 156 -22.95 -21.37 -23.15
N ALA A 157 -22.14 -21.11 -22.12
CA ALA A 157 -22.64 -20.89 -20.77
C ALA A 157 -23.28 -19.50 -20.60
N ALA A 158 -22.76 -18.48 -21.29
CA ALA A 158 -23.31 -17.12 -21.28
C ALA A 158 -24.74 -17.05 -21.82
N ALA A 159 -25.10 -17.88 -22.80
CA ALA A 159 -26.44 -17.92 -23.37
C ALA A 159 -27.55 -18.29 -22.35
N HIS A 160 -27.17 -18.97 -21.26
CA HIS A 160 -28.10 -19.42 -20.21
C HIS A 160 -27.91 -18.70 -18.87
N ALA A 161 -27.01 -17.72 -18.82
CA ALA A 161 -26.69 -16.98 -17.60
C ALA A 161 -27.06 -15.50 -17.74
N THR A 162 -27.49 -14.90 -16.64
CA THR A 162 -27.69 -13.45 -16.55
C THR A 162 -26.42 -12.84 -15.94
N CYS A 163 -25.63 -12.18 -16.76
CA CYS A 163 -24.44 -11.46 -16.33
C CYS A 163 -24.75 -10.00 -16.04
N LEU A 164 -24.03 -9.41 -15.09
CA LEU A 164 -24.08 -7.99 -14.79
C LEU A 164 -23.66 -7.18 -16.03
N SER A 165 -24.27 -6.01 -16.20
CA SER A 165 -23.93 -5.14 -17.32
C SER A 165 -22.49 -4.61 -17.15
N PRO A 166 -21.72 -4.41 -18.24
CA PRO A 166 -20.38 -3.82 -18.21
C PRO A 166 -20.31 -2.44 -17.52
N MET A 167 -21.45 -1.73 -17.46
CA MET A 167 -21.58 -0.46 -16.75
C MET A 167 -21.39 -0.63 -15.23
N VAL A 168 -21.86 -1.74 -14.65
CA VAL A 168 -21.71 -2.01 -13.21
C VAL A 168 -20.24 -2.25 -12.88
N GLU A 169 -19.54 -3.04 -13.70
CA GLU A 169 -18.10 -3.27 -13.56
C GLU A 169 -17.30 -1.96 -13.67
N THR A 170 -17.66 -1.12 -14.64
CA THR A 170 -17.07 0.22 -14.81
C THR A 170 -17.25 1.09 -13.55
N ILE A 171 -18.46 1.13 -12.98
CA ILE A 171 -18.75 1.91 -11.76
C ILE A 171 -17.94 1.38 -10.57
N ILE A 172 -17.86 0.07 -10.40
CA ILE A 172 -17.10 -0.55 -9.31
C ILE A 172 -15.60 -0.25 -9.47
N GLY A 173 -15.07 -0.33 -10.69
CA GLY A 173 -13.69 0.05 -10.99
C GLY A 173 -13.40 1.52 -10.69
N TYR A 174 -14.35 2.42 -10.95
CA TYR A 174 -14.25 3.83 -10.55
C TYR A 174 -14.20 4.02 -9.04
N VAL A 175 -15.11 3.36 -8.31
CA VAL A 175 -15.16 3.43 -6.85
C VAL A 175 -13.87 2.88 -6.24
N GLN A 176 -13.39 1.72 -6.71
CA GLN A 176 -12.13 1.13 -6.27
C GLN A 176 -10.94 2.09 -6.52
N SER A 177 -10.85 2.65 -7.72
CA SER A 177 -9.77 3.57 -8.08
C SER A 177 -9.82 4.85 -7.24
N GLY A 178 -11.01 5.38 -6.97
CA GLY A 178 -11.20 6.53 -6.10
C GLY A 178 -10.78 6.26 -4.66
N VAL A 179 -11.21 5.13 -4.09
CA VAL A 179 -10.82 4.74 -2.73
C VAL A 179 -9.30 4.51 -2.63
N ASN A 180 -8.70 3.79 -3.58
CA ASN A 180 -7.26 3.58 -3.61
C ASN A 180 -6.50 4.92 -3.69
N SER A 181 -6.99 5.85 -4.50
CA SER A 181 -6.41 7.20 -4.61
C SER A 181 -6.50 7.98 -3.30
N MET A 182 -7.62 7.87 -2.56
CA MET A 182 -7.78 8.47 -1.24
C MET A 182 -6.83 7.84 -0.21
N CYS A 183 -6.64 6.52 -0.27
CA CYS A 183 -5.65 5.82 0.56
C CYS A 183 -4.24 6.35 0.27
N ASP A 184 -3.86 6.51 -1.00
CA ASP A 184 -2.55 7.04 -1.39
C ASP A 184 -2.31 8.45 -0.88
N ILE A 185 -3.31 9.34 -0.97
CA ILE A 185 -3.24 10.69 -0.38
C ILE A 185 -3.03 10.59 1.13
N THR A 186 -3.78 9.74 1.82
CA THR A 186 -3.68 9.58 3.28
C THR A 186 -2.29 9.08 3.69
N LEU A 187 -1.79 8.07 2.96
CA LEU A 187 -0.46 7.48 3.14
C LEU A 187 0.67 8.45 2.76
N THR A 188 0.41 9.46 1.94
CA THR A 188 1.35 10.55 1.62
C THR A 188 1.33 11.63 2.71
N VAL A 189 0.15 12.09 3.11
CA VAL A 189 -0.01 13.22 4.03
C VAL A 189 0.47 12.86 5.45
N LEU A 190 0.21 11.65 5.92
CA LEU A 190 0.62 11.19 7.25
C LEU A 190 2.14 11.32 7.51
N PRO A 191 3.03 10.69 6.71
CA PRO A 191 4.48 10.86 6.89
C PRO A 191 4.94 12.29 6.66
N ALA A 192 4.32 13.04 5.73
CA ALA A 192 4.65 14.45 5.51
C ALA A 192 4.40 15.31 6.76
N MET A 193 3.27 15.10 7.45
CA MET A 193 2.96 15.80 8.70
C MET A 193 3.93 15.44 9.84
N ILE A 194 4.39 14.19 9.90
CA ILE A 194 5.37 13.76 10.90
C ILE A 194 6.72 14.46 10.67
N LEU A 195 7.15 14.60 9.41
CA LEU A 195 8.40 15.28 9.06
C LEU A 195 8.40 16.76 9.38
N TRP A 196 7.27 17.45 9.21
CA TRP A 196 7.20 18.90 9.40
C TRP A 196 7.53 19.32 10.84
N ASN A 197 7.25 18.45 11.82
CA ASN A 197 7.39 18.75 13.23
C ASN A 197 8.62 18.12 13.90
N LEU A 198 9.49 17.41 13.16
CA LEU A 198 10.60 16.65 13.77
C LEU A 198 11.97 16.97 13.12
N ASN A 199 12.93 17.39 13.95
CA ASN A 199 14.34 17.60 13.56
C ASN A 199 15.06 16.25 13.33
N MET A 200 14.72 15.56 12.25
CA MET A 200 15.35 14.29 11.87
C MET A 200 16.69 14.47 11.12
N PRO A 201 17.62 13.50 11.22
CA PRO A 201 18.85 13.48 10.43
C PRO A 201 18.55 13.37 8.93
N LEU A 202 19.40 14.02 8.12
CA LEU A 202 19.20 14.18 6.67
C LEU A 202 18.96 12.86 5.92
N THR A 203 19.55 11.76 6.37
CA THR A 203 19.37 10.43 5.76
C THR A 203 17.95 9.91 5.86
N GLN A 204 17.27 10.11 7.00
CA GLN A 204 15.87 9.73 7.19
C GLN A 204 14.95 10.67 6.42
N LYS A 205 15.28 11.96 6.39
CA LYS A 205 14.54 12.97 5.62
C LYS A 205 14.55 12.68 4.11
N ILE A 206 15.68 12.21 3.57
CA ILE A 206 15.79 11.79 2.17
C ILE A 206 14.96 10.54 1.89
N GLY A 207 15.04 9.52 2.75
CA GLY A 207 14.26 8.28 2.59
C GLY A 207 12.76 8.53 2.60
N LEU A 208 12.27 9.35 3.54
CA LEU A 208 10.86 9.73 3.57
C LEU A 208 10.48 10.69 2.43
N GLY A 209 11.38 11.58 2.01
CA GLY A 209 11.14 12.43 0.84
C GLY A 209 10.92 11.61 -0.45
N ALA A 210 11.69 10.53 -0.62
CA ALA A 210 11.54 9.61 -1.74
C ALA A 210 10.21 8.82 -1.69
N THR A 211 9.75 8.39 -0.51
CA THR A 211 8.46 7.70 -0.39
C THR A 211 7.29 8.63 -0.72
N LEU A 212 7.38 9.92 -0.36
CA LEU A 212 6.38 10.93 -0.67
C LEU A 212 6.26 11.19 -2.18
N THR A 213 7.38 11.36 -2.88
CA THR A 213 7.35 11.58 -4.34
C THR A 213 6.75 10.37 -5.06
N LEU A 214 7.15 9.15 -4.66
CA LEU A 214 6.63 7.90 -5.25
C LEU A 214 5.13 7.71 -4.98
N SER A 215 4.62 8.14 -3.81
CA SER A 215 3.19 8.10 -3.51
C SER A 215 2.37 9.06 -4.39
N ILE A 216 2.93 10.23 -4.74
CA ILE A 216 2.30 11.16 -5.71
C ILE A 216 2.27 10.53 -7.11
N PHE A 217 3.33 9.83 -7.52
CA PHE A 217 3.33 9.10 -8.79
C PHE A 217 2.30 7.97 -8.80
N ALA A 218 2.13 7.23 -7.70
CA ALA A 218 1.10 6.19 -7.57
C ALA A 218 -0.33 6.78 -7.67
N PHE A 219 -0.57 7.94 -7.05
CA PHE A 219 -1.83 8.67 -7.18
C PHE A 219 -2.09 9.10 -8.63
N ALA A 220 -1.09 9.65 -9.33
CA ALA A 220 -1.22 10.04 -10.73
C ALA A 220 -1.50 8.82 -11.65
N ALA A 221 -0.85 7.68 -11.40
CA ALA A 221 -1.11 6.44 -12.12
C ALA A 221 -2.54 5.93 -11.88
N SER A 222 -3.03 6.00 -10.64
CA SER A 222 -4.41 5.63 -10.28
C SER A 222 -5.45 6.51 -11.00
N LEU A 223 -5.17 7.81 -11.15
CA LEU A 223 -6.03 8.72 -11.89
C LEU A 223 -6.02 8.40 -13.40
N ALA A 224 -4.85 8.12 -13.98
CA ALA A 224 -4.74 7.72 -15.37
C ALA A 224 -5.49 6.41 -15.65
N LYS A 225 -5.42 5.44 -14.72
CA LYS A 225 -6.21 4.21 -14.76
C LYS A 225 -7.72 4.48 -14.75
N ALA A 226 -8.19 5.40 -13.89
CA ALA A 226 -9.60 5.79 -13.85
C ALA A 226 -10.09 6.39 -15.19
N VAL A 227 -9.23 7.13 -15.90
CA VAL A 227 -9.56 7.63 -17.25
C VAL A 227 -9.69 6.47 -18.23
N GLN A 228 -8.81 5.47 -18.16
CA GLN A 228 -8.89 4.30 -19.06
C GLN A 228 -10.14 3.46 -18.82
N ILE A 229 -10.60 3.31 -17.57
CA ILE A 229 -11.84 2.59 -17.24
C ILE A 229 -13.04 3.12 -18.05
N ARG A 230 -13.08 4.43 -18.36
CA ARG A 230 -14.12 5.02 -19.23
C ARG A 230 -14.18 4.35 -20.60
N ASN A 231 -13.02 4.03 -21.15
CA ASN A 231 -12.87 3.50 -22.51
C ASN A 231 -13.29 2.03 -22.57
N LEU A 232 -13.25 1.28 -21.46
CA LEU A 232 -13.77 -0.09 -21.42
C LEU A 232 -15.30 -0.15 -21.48
N GLY A 233 -15.99 0.86 -20.97
CA GLY A 233 -17.46 0.95 -21.05
C GLY A 233 -17.99 1.25 -22.47
N ALA A 234 -17.13 1.73 -23.38
CA ALA A 234 -17.47 1.99 -24.78
C ALA A 234 -17.29 0.69 -25.59
N LYS A 235 -18.41 -0.02 -25.75
CA LYS A 235 -18.66 -1.40 -26.20
C LYS A 235 -17.83 -2.07 -27.32
N ASP A 236 -16.92 -1.41 -28.02
CA ASP A 236 -16.46 -1.96 -29.31
C ASP A 236 -15.14 -2.76 -29.23
N ASP A 237 -14.27 -2.57 -28.22
CA ASP A 237 -12.97 -3.27 -28.19
C ASP A 237 -12.36 -3.50 -26.79
N PHE A 238 -12.97 -4.35 -25.97
CA PHE A 238 -12.47 -4.71 -24.63
C PHE A 238 -10.97 -5.09 -24.63
N THR A 239 -10.58 -6.04 -25.48
CA THR A 239 -9.23 -6.63 -25.54
C THR A 239 -8.14 -5.63 -25.93
N TRP A 240 -8.48 -4.58 -26.67
CA TRP A 240 -7.55 -3.52 -27.07
C TRP A 240 -7.33 -2.51 -25.94
N TYR A 241 -8.42 -1.99 -25.36
CA TYR A 241 -8.35 -1.01 -24.28
C TYR A 241 -7.80 -1.60 -22.99
N MET A 242 -8.00 -2.90 -22.77
CA MET A 242 -7.45 -3.61 -21.63
C MET A 242 -5.92 -3.51 -21.56
N VAL A 243 -5.22 -3.50 -22.70
CA VAL A 243 -3.75 -3.33 -22.73
C VAL A 243 -3.33 -1.98 -22.15
N SER A 244 -4.06 -0.92 -22.46
CA SER A 244 -3.78 0.42 -21.93
C SER A 244 -4.04 0.49 -20.42
N LEU A 245 -5.17 -0.04 -19.96
CA LEU A 245 -5.48 -0.14 -18.53
C LEU A 245 -4.38 -0.92 -17.79
N GLN A 246 -3.98 -2.05 -18.36
CA GLN A 246 -2.98 -2.94 -17.79
C GLN A 246 -1.59 -2.30 -17.69
N THR A 247 -1.26 -1.43 -18.64
CA THR A 247 0.00 -0.67 -18.62
C THR A 247 0.05 0.23 -17.40
N TRP A 248 -1.04 0.95 -17.11
CA TRP A 248 -1.14 1.81 -15.92
C TRP A 248 -1.13 1.02 -14.62
N VAL A 249 -1.78 -0.15 -14.58
CA VAL A 249 -1.74 -1.07 -13.43
C VAL A 249 -0.31 -1.53 -13.14
N CYS A 250 0.45 -1.93 -14.16
CA CYS A 250 1.86 -2.32 -13.98
C CYS A 250 2.69 -1.15 -13.44
N ILE A 251 2.48 0.08 -13.94
CA ILE A 251 3.16 1.26 -13.41
C ILE A 251 2.79 1.49 -11.94
N GLU A 252 1.50 1.49 -11.61
CA GLU A 252 1.00 1.69 -10.24
C GLU A 252 1.62 0.67 -9.27
N ASN A 253 1.49 -0.63 -9.57
CA ASN A 253 1.99 -1.71 -8.73
C ASN A 253 3.50 -1.61 -8.47
N ASN A 254 4.29 -1.35 -9.53
CA ASN A 254 5.74 -1.28 -9.41
C ASN A 254 6.22 0.00 -8.73
N VAL A 255 5.50 1.13 -8.88
CA VAL A 255 5.80 2.38 -8.16
C VAL A 255 5.53 2.22 -6.65
N VAL A 256 4.42 1.57 -6.27
CA VAL A 256 4.10 1.30 -4.86
C VAL A 256 5.19 0.44 -4.23
N MET A 257 5.65 -0.61 -4.91
CA MET A 257 6.74 -1.47 -4.41
C MET A 257 8.09 -0.75 -4.37
N GLY A 258 8.41 0.03 -5.42
CA GLY A 258 9.65 0.83 -5.50
C GLY A 258 9.71 1.96 -4.48
N GLY A 259 8.55 2.41 -3.98
CA GLY A 259 8.38 3.36 -2.88
C GLY A 259 9.14 3.00 -1.61
N GLU A 260 9.33 1.71 -1.36
CA GLU A 260 9.73 1.18 -0.06
C GLU A 260 11.24 0.96 0.09
N VAL A 261 12.05 1.92 -0.35
CA VAL A 261 13.50 1.92 -0.12
C VAL A 261 13.78 2.30 1.33
N ASP A 262 14.32 1.33 2.09
CA ASP A 262 14.39 1.34 3.55
C ASP A 262 15.16 2.55 4.10
N GLY A 263 14.41 3.52 4.64
CA GLY A 263 14.92 4.64 5.44
C GLY A 263 14.78 4.39 6.95
N ARG A 264 14.67 3.14 7.42
CA ARG A 264 14.48 2.87 8.86
C ARG A 264 15.62 3.50 9.66
N PRO A 265 15.30 4.35 10.65
CA PRO A 265 16.24 4.70 11.70
C PRO A 265 16.82 3.41 12.31
N ARG A 266 18.12 3.38 12.59
CA ARG A 266 18.69 2.39 13.52
C ARG A 266 17.80 2.33 14.76
N GLU A 267 17.50 1.13 15.28
CA GLU A 267 16.76 0.94 16.54
C GLU A 267 17.32 1.83 17.68
N GLU A 268 18.63 2.11 17.65
CA GLU A 268 19.34 3.08 18.50
C GLU A 268 18.69 4.48 18.56
N TYR A 269 18.17 4.99 17.44
CA TYR A 269 17.57 6.33 17.35
C TYR A 269 16.12 6.36 17.87
N ILE A 270 15.38 5.26 17.72
CA ILE A 270 14.03 5.13 18.30
C ILE A 270 14.13 4.97 19.83
N LEU A 271 15.09 4.19 20.31
CA LEU A 271 15.38 4.09 21.74
C LEU A 271 15.83 5.43 22.33
N GLN A 272 16.64 6.23 21.61
CA GLN A 272 17.03 7.57 22.04
C GLN A 272 15.87 8.59 22.01
N SER A 273 15.02 8.57 20.99
CA SER A 273 13.89 9.51 20.89
C SER A 273 12.73 9.18 21.84
N VAL A 274 12.55 7.91 22.23
CA VAL A 274 11.60 7.50 23.28
C VAL A 274 12.18 7.75 24.68
N SER A 275 13.48 7.53 24.89
CA SER A 275 14.12 7.80 26.19
C SER A 275 14.32 9.29 26.48
N ALA A 276 14.40 10.16 25.47
CA ALA A 276 14.53 11.61 25.67
C ALA A 276 13.36 12.23 26.48
N PRO A 277 12.08 12.05 26.11
CA PRO A 277 10.96 12.58 26.89
C PRO A 277 10.80 11.85 28.23
N VAL A 278 11.06 10.54 28.30
CA VAL A 278 11.00 9.78 29.56
C VAL A 278 12.05 10.29 30.56
N ASN A 279 13.31 10.44 30.15
CA ASN A 279 14.37 10.98 31.02
C ASN A 279 14.10 12.43 31.44
N GLN A 280 13.43 13.22 30.59
CA GLN A 280 13.05 14.58 30.92
C GLN A 280 11.94 14.60 31.98
N ILE A 281 10.93 13.73 31.84
CA ILE A 281 9.85 13.53 32.83
C ILE A 281 10.42 13.04 34.16
N THR A 282 11.30 12.03 34.16
CA THR A 282 11.94 11.50 35.38
C THR A 282 12.77 12.59 36.08
N LYS A 283 13.54 13.39 35.33
CA LYS A 283 14.28 14.53 35.92
C LYS A 283 13.35 15.57 36.55
N THR A 284 12.23 15.92 35.92
CA THR A 284 11.26 16.84 36.55
C THR A 284 10.60 16.24 37.78
N MET A 285 10.36 14.93 37.80
CA MET A 285 9.78 14.24 38.95
C MET A 285 10.78 14.20 40.12
N ASP A 286 12.05 13.89 39.87
CA ASP A 286 13.11 13.88 40.89
C ASP A 286 13.33 15.28 41.51
N VAL A 287 13.24 16.34 40.70
CA VAL A 287 13.33 17.72 41.19
C VAL A 287 12.14 18.10 42.06
N HIS A 288 10.92 17.66 41.71
CA HIS A 288 9.74 17.90 42.53
C HIS A 288 9.80 17.15 43.87
N VAL A 289 10.20 15.88 43.85
CA VAL A 289 10.37 15.07 45.07
C VAL A 289 11.46 15.67 45.98
N ALA A 290 12.57 16.14 45.41
CA ALA A 290 13.62 16.81 46.19
C ALA A 290 13.18 18.16 46.77
N TYR A 291 12.28 18.88 46.09
CA TYR A 291 11.71 20.13 46.58
C TYR A 291 10.72 19.89 47.73
N GLU A 292 9.81 18.92 47.60
CA GLU A 292 8.89 18.54 48.67
C GLU A 292 9.65 18.09 49.94
N ALA A 293 10.65 17.23 49.80
CA ALA A 293 11.48 16.78 50.92
C ALA A 293 12.21 17.94 51.64
N ARG A 294 12.65 18.97 50.90
CA ARG A 294 13.26 20.18 51.50
C ARG A 294 12.22 21.06 52.20
N SER A 295 11.03 21.18 51.64
CA SER A 295 9.95 21.96 52.25
C SER A 295 9.47 21.33 53.58
N GLU A 296 9.34 20.01 53.63
CA GLU A 296 8.97 19.28 54.85
C GLU A 296 10.06 19.37 55.93
N ALA A 297 11.34 19.39 55.54
CA ALA A 297 12.45 19.59 56.48
C ALA A 297 12.43 21.01 57.08
N ALA A 298 12.23 22.03 56.25
CA ALA A 298 12.16 23.42 56.71
C ALA A 298 10.96 23.67 57.67
N GLU A 299 9.79 23.10 57.38
CA GLU A 299 8.64 23.17 58.30
C GLU A 299 8.88 22.44 59.62
N ARG A 300 9.72 21.40 59.63
CA ARG A 300 10.06 20.65 60.84
C ARG A 300 11.02 21.44 61.73
N ASP A 301 12.02 22.09 61.13
CA ASP A 301 12.95 22.97 61.83
C ASP A 301 12.21 24.20 62.43
N GLU A 302 11.28 24.81 61.69
CA GLU A 302 10.48 25.95 62.19
C GLU A 302 9.58 25.55 63.38
N LYS A 303 9.05 24.32 63.38
CA LYS A 303 8.27 23.79 64.52
C LYS A 303 9.14 23.48 65.74
N GLU A 304 10.38 23.03 65.54
CA GLU A 304 11.32 22.80 66.65
C GLU A 304 11.77 24.12 67.29
N ASP A 305 12.10 25.14 66.49
CA ASP A 305 12.45 26.47 66.99
C ASP A 305 11.27 27.14 67.72
N ALA A 306 10.05 27.04 67.18
CA ALA A 306 8.84 27.57 67.83
C ALA A 306 8.49 26.84 69.14
N SER A 307 8.85 25.55 69.26
CA SER A 307 8.69 24.78 70.50
C SER A 307 9.73 25.17 71.55
N SER A 308 10.96 25.47 71.13
CA SER A 308 12.06 25.89 72.03
C SER A 308 11.73 27.20 72.76
N TYR A 309 11.13 28.17 72.06
CA TYR A 309 10.71 29.46 72.63
C TYR A 309 9.50 29.40 73.57
N ARG A 310 8.71 28.31 73.57
CA ARG A 310 7.56 28.15 74.47
C ARG A 310 7.90 27.59 75.85
N VAL A 311 9.13 27.12 76.04
CA VAL A 311 9.57 26.44 77.26
C VAL A 311 10.49 27.34 78.13
N SER A 312 10.77 28.56 77.68
CA SER A 312 11.47 29.63 78.42
C SER A 312 10.51 30.70 78.91
#